data_AF-A0A354R9U7-F1
#
_entry.id   AF-A0A354R9U7-F1
#
_cell.length_a   1.000
_cell.length_b   1.000
_cell.length_c   1.000
_cell.angle_alpha   90.00
_cell.angle_beta   90.00
_cell.angle_gamma   90.00
#
_symmetry.space_group_name_H-M   'P 1'
#
loop_
_entity.id
_entity.type
_entity.pdbx_description
1 polymer ?
#
loop_
_entity_poly.entity_id
_entity_poly.type
_entity_poly.pdbx_seq_one_letter_code
_entity_poly.pdbx_strand_id
1 'polypeptide(L)'
;MSPEMLEADLCSLVLTSAAWGATRRTDLPWMTPPPAGAWEQSVELLKRLGALDGAGRLTPRGTRMARLPVHPRLANMLLDWKPGSADLQNAALLAAIVEEGGRTPETDIRRVLDLVKEAPNRPDARRIWALAVRFGAARTVPAGAATCPEGVLLARAYPDRVAKNRGNGTFRLVGGRGAFLDSTDALARAPWIVCCTLDDRPGDAKIFSAAPIDEADVARLFAADRTEETVCAWDKRTEQVVSAVRARIGAVVLSEKPVLPQADDAAFRARLAAALMEGVRQKGVANLPCWTKETLQLAARLRFLHRVLGWPELSDASLIEALAGFVDGLTKWRDLARVNMGDVLAYWLTSQGHTRRELDALAPARMEVPSGSHLVIHYEGDEPTVEAKLQECFGLMETPRVADGRVPVVMTLLSPAQRPIQITKDLAGFWREGYQLVRK
;
A
#
# COMPACT_ATOMS: atom_id res chain seq x y z
N MET A 1 26.67 -20.27 -18.12
CA MET A 1 25.24 -20.63 -17.99
C MET A 1 24.89 -20.56 -16.52
N SER A 2 23.93 -19.71 -16.18
CA SER A 2 23.27 -19.72 -14.87
C SER A 2 22.64 -21.11 -14.64
N PRO A 3 22.67 -21.65 -13.42
CA PRO A 3 21.90 -22.84 -13.08
C PRO A 3 20.41 -22.62 -13.37
N GLU A 4 19.75 -23.59 -14.01
CA GLU A 4 18.31 -23.54 -14.33
C GLU A 4 17.45 -23.24 -13.09
N MET A 5 17.88 -23.71 -11.91
CA MET A 5 17.25 -23.44 -10.62
C MET A 5 17.10 -21.95 -10.27
N LEU A 6 17.86 -21.06 -10.90
CA LEU A 6 17.75 -19.61 -10.70
C LEU A 6 16.71 -18.95 -11.59
N GLU A 7 16.27 -19.62 -12.65
CA GLU A 7 15.43 -19.04 -13.71
C GLU A 7 14.09 -19.77 -13.88
N ALA A 8 14.03 -21.06 -13.53
CA ALA A 8 12.85 -21.89 -13.72
C ALA A 8 11.78 -21.71 -12.62
N ASP A 9 10.55 -22.06 -12.96
CA ASP A 9 9.47 -22.24 -11.98
C ASP A 9 9.82 -23.38 -11.00
N LEU A 10 9.69 -23.10 -9.71
CA LEU A 10 10.10 -24.03 -8.64
C LEU A 10 8.94 -24.82 -8.05
N CYS A 11 7.72 -24.72 -8.57
CA CYS A 11 6.53 -25.33 -8.00
C CYS A 11 6.64 -26.86 -7.94
N SER A 12 7.08 -27.48 -9.04
CA SER A 12 7.35 -28.92 -9.09
C SER A 12 8.44 -29.32 -8.08
N LEU A 13 9.53 -28.56 -7.99
CA LEU A 13 10.63 -28.83 -7.06
C LEU A 13 10.16 -28.77 -5.60
N VAL A 14 9.38 -27.76 -5.23
CA VAL A 14 8.83 -27.61 -3.88
C VAL A 14 7.89 -28.76 -3.55
N LEU A 15 7.01 -29.17 -4.48
CA LEU A 15 6.12 -30.30 -4.25
C LEU A 15 6.88 -31.60 -4.04
N THR A 16 7.92 -31.86 -4.86
CA THR A 16 8.79 -33.03 -4.71
C THR A 16 9.59 -32.98 -3.40
N SER A 17 10.08 -31.81 -3.00
CA SER A 17 10.80 -31.63 -1.74
C SER A 17 9.89 -31.95 -0.55
N ALA A 18 8.65 -31.46 -0.56
CA ALA A 18 7.65 -31.77 0.46
C ALA A 18 7.29 -33.26 0.48
N ALA A 19 7.25 -33.93 -0.69
CA ALA A 19 7.05 -35.37 -0.78
C ALA A 19 8.19 -36.18 -0.14
N TRP A 20 9.40 -35.62 -0.09
CA TRP A 20 10.55 -36.19 0.61
C TRP A 20 10.63 -35.78 2.09
N GLY A 21 9.68 -34.97 2.58
CA GLY A 21 9.62 -34.52 3.97
C GLY A 21 10.39 -33.22 4.26
N ALA A 22 10.99 -32.59 3.25
CA ALA A 22 11.63 -31.28 3.39
C ALA A 22 10.59 -30.16 3.24
N THR A 23 10.35 -29.39 4.30
CA THR A 23 9.33 -28.32 4.30
C THR A 23 9.92 -26.92 4.14
N ARG A 24 11.22 -26.77 4.41
CA ARG A 24 11.93 -25.49 4.30
C ARG A 24 12.98 -25.57 3.20
N ARG A 25 13.24 -24.41 2.58
CA ARG A 25 14.28 -24.21 1.57
C ARG A 25 15.65 -24.76 2.00
N THR A 26 15.96 -24.69 3.30
CA THR A 26 17.26 -25.07 3.88
C THR A 26 17.32 -26.52 4.37
N ASP A 27 16.23 -27.29 4.29
CA ASP A 27 16.23 -28.68 4.77
C ASP A 27 17.01 -29.62 3.85
N LEU A 28 17.29 -29.20 2.61
CA LEU A 28 18.05 -29.96 1.62
C LEU A 28 19.43 -29.32 1.36
N PRO A 29 20.49 -30.13 1.17
CA PRO A 29 21.84 -29.64 0.93
C PRO A 29 22.05 -29.25 -0.54
N TRP A 30 21.61 -28.05 -0.92
CA TRP A 30 21.75 -27.56 -2.28
C TRP A 30 23.18 -27.13 -2.62
N MET A 31 23.66 -27.49 -3.83
CA MET A 31 24.90 -26.94 -4.38
C MET A 31 24.76 -25.45 -4.73
N THR A 32 23.59 -25.06 -5.25
CA THR A 32 23.16 -23.66 -5.39
C THR A 32 21.75 -23.60 -4.84
N PRO A 33 21.49 -22.84 -3.75
CA PRO A 33 20.18 -22.80 -3.16
C PRO A 33 19.17 -22.14 -4.10
N PRO A 34 17.92 -22.62 -4.14
CA PRO A 34 16.88 -21.96 -4.92
C PRO A 34 16.65 -20.53 -4.42
N PRO A 35 16.31 -19.56 -5.31
CA PRO A 35 16.01 -18.19 -4.91
C PRO A 35 14.87 -18.14 -3.88
N ALA A 36 15.06 -17.37 -2.80
CA ALA A 36 14.12 -17.30 -1.69
C ALA A 36 12.71 -16.89 -2.14
N GLY A 37 12.60 -15.83 -2.94
CA GLY A 37 11.31 -15.34 -3.43
C GLY A 37 10.59 -16.35 -4.33
N ALA A 38 11.30 -17.03 -5.24
CA ALA A 38 10.70 -18.04 -6.12
C ALA A 38 10.22 -19.27 -5.35
N TRP A 39 10.98 -19.68 -4.31
CA TRP A 39 10.56 -20.73 -3.40
C TRP A 39 9.30 -20.36 -2.62
N GLU A 40 9.26 -19.17 -2.03
CA GLU A 40 8.12 -18.69 -1.25
C GLU A 40 6.85 -18.57 -2.09
N GLN A 41 6.96 -18.03 -3.31
CA GLN A 41 5.85 -17.96 -4.28
C GLN A 41 5.32 -19.37 -4.64
N SER A 42 6.22 -20.33 -4.82
CA SER A 42 5.86 -21.72 -5.10
C SER A 42 5.15 -22.38 -3.92
N VAL A 43 5.61 -22.14 -2.69
CA VAL A 43 4.94 -22.60 -1.47
C VAL A 43 3.55 -21.98 -1.34
N GLU A 44 3.40 -20.68 -1.56
CA GLU A 44 2.10 -19.98 -1.50
C GLU A 44 1.12 -20.55 -2.53
N LEU A 45 1.57 -20.75 -3.77
CA LEU A 45 0.77 -21.38 -4.81
C LEU A 45 0.34 -22.79 -4.40
N LEU A 46 1.26 -23.64 -3.93
CA LEU A 46 0.92 -25.01 -3.55
C LEU A 46 -0.02 -25.06 -2.34
N LYS A 47 0.08 -24.12 -1.39
CA LYS A 47 -0.91 -23.96 -0.32
C LYS A 47 -2.28 -23.59 -0.89
N ARG A 48 -2.32 -22.64 -1.83
CA ARG A 48 -3.55 -22.21 -2.50
C ARG A 48 -4.23 -23.34 -3.29
N LEU A 49 -3.44 -24.19 -3.95
CA LEU A 49 -3.94 -25.38 -4.65
C LEU A 49 -4.35 -26.51 -3.69
N GLY A 50 -4.16 -26.33 -2.37
CA GLY A 50 -4.44 -27.33 -1.35
C GLY A 50 -3.45 -28.48 -1.36
N ALA A 51 -2.29 -28.35 -1.99
CA ALA A 51 -1.25 -29.37 -2.02
C ALA A 51 -0.42 -29.39 -0.72
N LEU A 52 -0.23 -28.22 -0.11
CA LEU A 52 0.48 -28.05 1.16
C LEU A 52 -0.43 -27.47 2.25
N ASP A 53 -0.19 -27.87 3.50
CA ASP A 53 -0.83 -27.28 4.68
C ASP A 53 -0.10 -26.00 5.17
N GLY A 54 -0.57 -25.41 6.27
CA GLY A 54 0.03 -24.21 6.86
C GLY A 54 1.51 -24.38 7.25
N ALA A 55 1.92 -25.60 7.62
CA ALA A 55 3.29 -25.95 7.99
C ALA A 55 4.17 -26.35 6.80
N GLY A 56 3.64 -26.32 5.57
CA GLY A 56 4.36 -26.70 4.36
C GLY A 56 4.47 -28.21 4.12
N ARG A 57 3.65 -29.02 4.79
CA ARG A 57 3.62 -30.48 4.61
C ARG A 57 2.60 -30.86 3.54
N LEU A 58 2.81 -32.01 2.88
CA LEU A 58 1.84 -32.54 1.92
C LEU A 58 0.49 -32.84 2.56
N THR A 59 -0.57 -32.41 1.90
CA THR A 59 -1.94 -32.84 2.19
C THR A 59 -2.24 -34.18 1.46
N PRO A 60 -3.40 -34.83 1.73
CA PRO A 60 -3.85 -35.96 0.91
C PRO A 60 -3.99 -35.60 -0.57
N ARG A 61 -4.39 -34.35 -0.87
CA ARG A 61 -4.47 -33.84 -2.23
C ARG A 61 -3.07 -33.65 -2.83
N GLY A 62 -2.14 -33.04 -2.10
CA GLY A 62 -0.75 -32.88 -2.53
C GLY A 62 -0.06 -34.21 -2.82
N THR A 63 -0.34 -35.24 -2.01
CA THR A 63 0.16 -36.60 -2.26
C THR A 63 -0.34 -37.18 -3.57
N ARG A 64 -1.62 -36.94 -3.93
CA ARG A 64 -2.16 -37.33 -5.23
C ARG A 64 -1.54 -36.52 -6.37
N MET A 65 -1.32 -35.22 -6.17
CA MET A 65 -0.70 -34.33 -7.16
C MET A 65 0.73 -34.77 -7.48
N ALA A 66 1.53 -35.10 -6.47
CA ALA A 66 2.93 -35.51 -6.63
C ALA A 66 3.11 -36.84 -7.40
N ARG A 67 2.04 -37.62 -7.59
CA ARG A 67 2.05 -38.87 -8.38
C ARG A 67 1.78 -38.66 -9.86
N LEU A 68 1.30 -37.48 -10.26
CA LEU A 68 1.02 -37.18 -11.67
C LEU A 68 2.26 -36.62 -12.36
N PRO A 69 2.58 -37.06 -13.59
CA PRO A 69 3.77 -36.62 -14.31
C PRO A 69 3.52 -35.28 -15.04
N VAL A 70 3.02 -34.28 -14.33
CA VAL A 70 2.68 -32.95 -14.86
C VAL A 70 3.02 -31.87 -13.85
N HIS A 71 3.07 -30.62 -14.32
CA HIS A 71 3.17 -29.48 -13.43
C HIS A 71 2.07 -29.48 -12.34
N PRO A 72 2.34 -29.12 -11.07
CA PRO A 72 1.36 -29.15 -9.99
C PRO A 72 0.04 -28.43 -10.27
N ARG A 73 0.08 -27.33 -11.03
CA ARG A 73 -1.14 -26.63 -11.48
C ARG A 73 -2.06 -27.54 -12.30
N LEU A 74 -1.48 -28.25 -13.27
CA LEU A 74 -2.22 -29.15 -14.13
C LEU A 74 -2.66 -30.40 -13.36
N ALA A 75 -1.81 -30.90 -12.45
CA ALA A 75 -2.20 -31.97 -11.53
C ALA A 75 -3.46 -31.58 -10.74
N ASN A 76 -3.50 -30.35 -10.20
CA ASN A 76 -4.66 -29.84 -9.47
C ASN A 76 -5.94 -29.84 -10.33
N MET A 77 -5.83 -29.41 -11.59
CA MET A 77 -6.95 -29.42 -12.54
C MET A 77 -7.46 -30.84 -12.85
N LEU A 78 -6.57 -31.84 -12.93
CA LEU A 78 -6.94 -33.20 -13.31
C LEU A 78 -7.64 -33.99 -12.20
N LEU A 79 -7.32 -33.74 -10.93
CA LEU A 79 -7.72 -34.60 -9.81
C LEU A 79 -9.20 -34.53 -9.41
N ASP A 80 -9.95 -33.57 -9.93
CA ASP A 80 -11.35 -33.32 -9.56
C ASP A 80 -12.37 -34.09 -10.42
N TRP A 81 -11.89 -34.83 -11.43
CA TRP A 81 -12.75 -35.47 -12.44
C TRP A 81 -12.75 -37.00 -12.31
N LYS A 82 -13.89 -37.60 -12.65
CA LYS A 82 -14.04 -39.06 -12.67
C LYS A 82 -13.27 -39.67 -13.84
N PRO A 83 -12.54 -40.78 -13.65
CA PRO A 83 -11.95 -41.54 -14.75
C PRO A 83 -12.98 -41.84 -15.85
N GLY A 84 -12.62 -41.57 -17.10
CA GLY A 84 -13.50 -41.78 -18.26
C GLY A 84 -14.55 -40.69 -18.50
N SER A 85 -14.59 -39.62 -17.69
CA SER A 85 -15.48 -38.48 -17.96
C SER A 85 -14.97 -37.60 -19.10
N ALA A 86 -15.90 -36.92 -19.78
CA ALA A 86 -15.58 -35.91 -20.78
C ALA A 86 -14.81 -34.72 -20.18
N ASP A 87 -15.08 -34.35 -18.93
CA ASP A 87 -14.30 -33.32 -18.23
C ASP A 87 -12.84 -33.71 -18.02
N LEU A 88 -12.57 -34.96 -17.61
CA LEU A 88 -11.18 -35.43 -17.45
C LEU A 88 -10.46 -35.44 -18.80
N GLN A 89 -11.15 -35.88 -19.86
CA GLN A 89 -10.60 -35.84 -21.21
C GLN A 89 -10.26 -34.40 -21.63
N ASN A 90 -11.18 -33.43 -21.44
CA ASN A 90 -10.95 -32.03 -21.76
C ASN A 90 -9.80 -31.44 -20.93
N ALA A 91 -9.79 -31.67 -19.62
CA ALA A 91 -8.74 -31.22 -18.73
C ALA A 91 -7.36 -31.78 -19.12
N ALA A 92 -7.29 -33.07 -19.45
CA ALA A 92 -6.07 -33.72 -19.89
C ALA A 92 -5.57 -33.21 -21.26
N LEU A 93 -6.48 -32.94 -22.21
CA LEU A 93 -6.12 -32.32 -23.48
C LEU A 93 -5.61 -30.89 -23.28
N LEU A 94 -6.29 -30.08 -22.46
CA LEU A 94 -5.84 -28.72 -22.13
C LEU A 94 -4.47 -28.73 -21.44
N ALA A 95 -4.26 -29.65 -20.48
CA ALA A 95 -2.96 -29.84 -19.84
C ALA A 95 -1.87 -30.19 -20.87
N ALA A 96 -2.16 -31.10 -21.80
CA ALA A 96 -1.24 -31.49 -22.85
C ALA A 96 -0.94 -30.35 -23.83
N ILE A 97 -1.93 -29.53 -24.18
CA ILE A 97 -1.75 -28.33 -25.02
C ILE A 97 -0.80 -27.33 -24.34
N VAL A 98 -0.96 -27.12 -23.03
CA VAL A 98 -0.10 -26.19 -22.28
C VAL A 98 1.32 -26.72 -22.15
N GLU A 99 1.50 -28.01 -21.81
CA GLU A 99 2.83 -28.64 -21.64
C GLU A 99 3.64 -28.68 -22.95
N GLU A 100 2.98 -28.84 -24.11
CA GLU A 100 3.69 -28.79 -25.41
C GLU A 100 4.22 -27.38 -25.76
N GLY A 101 3.88 -26.33 -25.00
CA GLY A 101 4.64 -25.08 -24.99
C GLY A 101 4.62 -24.22 -26.26
N GLY A 102 3.67 -24.46 -27.18
CA GLY A 102 3.27 -23.52 -28.23
C GLY A 102 4.03 -23.56 -29.56
N ARG A 103 3.27 -23.75 -30.65
CA ARG A 103 3.59 -23.26 -32.02
C ARG A 103 2.41 -22.55 -32.68
N THR A 104 1.33 -22.30 -31.94
CA THR A 104 0.13 -21.67 -32.48
C THR A 104 0.14 -20.18 -32.14
N PRO A 105 -0.06 -19.27 -33.10
CA PRO A 105 -0.30 -17.85 -32.82
C PRO A 105 -1.71 -17.61 -32.22
N GLU A 106 -2.42 -18.67 -31.86
CA GLU A 106 -3.77 -18.62 -31.34
C GLU A 106 -3.77 -18.43 -29.82
N THR A 107 -4.31 -17.31 -29.39
CA THR A 107 -4.47 -16.95 -27.97
C THR A 107 -5.58 -17.76 -27.31
N ASP A 108 -6.69 -18.00 -27.99
CA ASP A 108 -7.83 -18.73 -27.43
C ASP A 108 -7.58 -20.23 -27.47
N ILE A 109 -7.18 -20.79 -26.33
CA ILE A 109 -6.81 -22.20 -26.20
C ILE A 109 -7.97 -23.15 -26.56
N ARG A 110 -9.22 -22.68 -26.51
CA ARG A 110 -10.40 -23.47 -26.92
C ARG A 110 -10.34 -23.83 -28.39
N ARG A 111 -9.91 -22.90 -29.25
CA ARG A 111 -9.75 -23.16 -30.69
C ARG A 111 -8.67 -24.21 -30.95
N VAL A 112 -7.59 -24.21 -30.17
CA VAL A 112 -6.56 -25.24 -30.25
C VAL A 112 -7.11 -26.60 -29.82
N LEU A 113 -7.91 -26.64 -28.74
CA LEU A 113 -8.59 -27.84 -28.27
C LEU A 113 -9.55 -28.41 -29.33
N ASP A 114 -10.36 -27.56 -29.96
CA ASP A 114 -11.31 -27.95 -31.01
C ASP A 114 -10.56 -28.56 -32.21
N LEU A 115 -9.49 -27.90 -32.68
CA LEU A 115 -8.66 -28.41 -33.77
C LEU A 115 -8.05 -29.79 -33.46
N VAL A 116 -7.61 -30.01 -32.21
CA VAL A 116 -7.05 -31.31 -31.77
C VAL A 116 -8.12 -32.41 -31.76
N LYS A 117 -9.37 -32.07 -31.45
CA LYS A 117 -10.50 -33.00 -31.44
C LYS A 117 -11.04 -33.30 -32.84
N GLU A 118 -11.15 -32.28 -33.68
CA GLU A 118 -11.67 -32.39 -35.05
C GLU A 118 -10.69 -33.10 -35.99
N ALA A 119 -9.38 -32.89 -35.80
CA ALA A 119 -8.34 -33.44 -36.66
C ALA A 119 -7.30 -34.27 -35.88
N PRO A 120 -7.70 -35.36 -35.19
CA PRO A 120 -6.85 -36.10 -34.26
C PRO A 120 -5.66 -36.82 -34.91
N ASN A 121 -5.68 -36.96 -36.24
CA ASN A 121 -4.62 -37.62 -37.01
C ASN A 121 -3.45 -36.68 -37.36
N ARG A 122 -3.61 -35.37 -37.20
CA ARG A 122 -2.51 -34.42 -37.44
C ARG A 122 -1.32 -34.74 -36.51
N PRO A 123 -0.06 -34.53 -36.94
CA PRO A 123 1.11 -34.88 -36.12
C PRO A 123 1.15 -34.18 -34.76
N ASP A 124 0.72 -32.92 -34.68
CA ASP A 124 0.56 -32.14 -33.45
C ASP A 124 -0.55 -32.73 -32.55
N ALA A 125 -1.74 -32.96 -33.10
CA ALA A 125 -2.87 -33.54 -32.38
C ALA A 125 -2.54 -34.94 -31.83
N ARG A 126 -1.84 -35.79 -32.60
CA ARG A 126 -1.42 -37.12 -32.14
C ARG A 126 -0.51 -37.07 -30.92
N ARG A 127 0.41 -36.10 -30.83
CA ARG A 127 1.28 -35.91 -29.66
C ARG A 127 0.48 -35.45 -28.45
N ILE A 128 -0.39 -34.46 -28.65
CA ILE A 128 -1.27 -33.94 -27.60
C ILE A 128 -2.17 -35.05 -27.06
N TRP A 129 -2.78 -35.87 -27.92
CA TRP A 129 -3.58 -37.03 -27.50
C TRP A 129 -2.76 -38.08 -26.77
N ALA A 130 -1.55 -38.40 -27.23
CA ALA A 130 -0.68 -39.34 -26.53
C ALA A 130 -0.33 -38.85 -25.12
N LEU A 131 -0.07 -37.55 -24.97
CA LEU A 131 0.21 -36.92 -23.69
C LEU A 131 -1.03 -36.88 -22.78
N ALA A 132 -2.19 -36.51 -23.33
CA ALA A 132 -3.46 -36.51 -22.60
C ALA A 132 -3.84 -37.91 -22.08
N VAL A 133 -3.58 -38.97 -22.85
CA VAL A 133 -3.77 -40.37 -22.38
C VAL A 133 -2.85 -40.69 -21.21
N ARG A 134 -1.59 -40.22 -21.21
CA ARG A 134 -0.68 -40.35 -20.05
C ARG A 134 -1.20 -39.60 -18.82
N PHE A 135 -2.01 -38.57 -19.02
CA PHE A 135 -2.65 -37.80 -17.96
C PHE A 135 -4.01 -38.37 -17.51
N GLY A 136 -4.45 -39.49 -18.10
CA GLY A 136 -5.68 -40.19 -17.71
C GLY A 136 -6.89 -39.94 -18.63
N ALA A 137 -6.70 -39.29 -19.77
CA ALA A 137 -7.77 -39.12 -20.76
C ALA A 137 -8.21 -40.49 -21.33
N ALA A 138 -9.50 -40.76 -21.31
CA ALA A 138 -10.07 -41.81 -22.17
C ALA A 138 -10.09 -41.31 -23.62
N ARG A 139 -9.85 -42.20 -24.60
CA ARG A 139 -9.97 -41.84 -26.03
C ARG A 139 -11.42 -41.68 -26.46
N THR A 140 -12.31 -42.42 -25.82
CA THR A 140 -13.75 -42.40 -26.05
C THR A 140 -14.45 -42.08 -24.74
N VAL A 141 -15.38 -41.13 -24.82
CA VAL A 141 -16.25 -40.72 -23.72
C VAL A 141 -17.70 -40.82 -24.18
N PRO A 142 -18.68 -40.98 -23.27
CA PRO A 142 -20.09 -41.06 -23.65
C PRO A 142 -20.52 -39.84 -24.48
N ALA A 143 -21.18 -40.09 -25.61
CA ALA A 143 -21.68 -39.02 -26.47
C ALA A 143 -22.76 -38.19 -25.73
N GLY A 144 -22.71 -36.87 -25.90
CA GLY A 144 -23.65 -35.94 -25.24
C GLY A 144 -23.42 -35.73 -23.75
N ALA A 145 -22.31 -36.21 -23.18
CA ALA A 145 -21.95 -35.89 -21.80
C ALA A 145 -21.75 -34.38 -21.63
N ALA A 146 -22.46 -33.79 -20.67
CA ALA A 146 -22.23 -32.40 -20.29
C ALA A 146 -20.79 -32.23 -19.81
N THR A 147 -20.14 -31.15 -20.27
CA THR A 147 -18.79 -30.78 -19.84
C THR A 147 -18.80 -29.41 -19.21
N CYS A 148 -17.90 -29.20 -18.26
CA CYS A 148 -17.61 -27.88 -17.73
C CYS A 148 -16.96 -27.03 -18.83
N PRO A 149 -17.25 -25.71 -18.86
CA PRO A 149 -16.53 -24.79 -19.73
C PRO A 149 -15.02 -24.88 -19.50
N GLU A 150 -14.21 -24.72 -20.55
CA GLU A 150 -12.75 -24.85 -20.48
C GLU A 150 -12.14 -23.84 -19.51
N GLY A 151 -12.70 -22.63 -19.42
CA GLY A 151 -12.32 -21.62 -18.43
C GLY A 151 -12.46 -22.12 -16.98
N VAL A 152 -13.49 -22.92 -16.68
CA VAL A 152 -13.68 -23.52 -15.34
C VAL A 152 -12.61 -24.57 -15.06
N LEU A 153 -12.24 -25.38 -16.06
CA LEU A 153 -11.16 -26.36 -15.93
C LEU A 153 -9.83 -25.63 -15.65
N LEU A 154 -9.50 -24.64 -16.48
CA LEU A 154 -8.27 -23.88 -16.39
C LEU A 154 -8.16 -23.04 -15.12
N ALA A 155 -9.27 -22.49 -14.61
CA ALA A 155 -9.28 -21.74 -13.36
C ALA A 155 -8.85 -22.59 -12.16
N ARG A 156 -9.04 -23.92 -12.22
CA ARG A 156 -8.50 -24.84 -11.19
C ARG A 156 -6.98 -24.96 -11.27
N ALA A 157 -6.39 -24.89 -12.46
CA ALA A 157 -4.93 -24.88 -12.60
C ALA A 157 -4.32 -23.50 -12.28
N TYR A 158 -5.01 -22.43 -12.66
CA TYR A 158 -4.50 -21.06 -12.62
C TYR A 158 -5.41 -20.11 -11.84
N PRO A 159 -5.75 -20.39 -10.56
CA PRO A 159 -6.68 -19.56 -9.79
C PRO A 159 -6.14 -18.14 -9.56
N ASP A 160 -4.83 -17.97 -9.47
CA ASP A 160 -4.12 -16.70 -9.40
C ASP A 160 -4.08 -15.94 -10.74
N ARG A 161 -4.27 -16.64 -11.88
CA ARG A 161 -4.26 -16.04 -13.22
C ARG A 161 -5.65 -15.92 -13.86
N VAL A 162 -6.71 -16.14 -13.08
CA VAL A 162 -8.04 -15.65 -13.43
C VAL A 162 -8.00 -14.12 -13.43
N ALA A 163 -8.54 -13.50 -14.46
CA ALA A 163 -8.33 -12.09 -14.73
C ALA A 163 -9.61 -11.37 -15.12
N LYS A 164 -9.82 -10.17 -14.55
CA LYS A 164 -10.93 -9.29 -14.90
C LYS A 164 -10.46 -8.21 -15.88
N ASN A 165 -11.26 -7.98 -16.91
CA ASN A 165 -11.02 -6.97 -17.92
C ASN A 165 -11.12 -5.55 -17.34
N ARG A 166 -10.22 -4.65 -17.75
CA ARG A 166 -10.16 -3.23 -17.38
C ARG A 166 -10.38 -2.29 -18.56
N GLY A 167 -10.66 -2.83 -19.73
CA GLY A 167 -10.80 -2.13 -21.00
C GLY A 167 -9.55 -2.24 -21.88
N ASN A 168 -9.73 -2.04 -23.18
CA ASN A 168 -8.66 -1.96 -24.19
C ASN A 168 -7.67 -3.14 -24.18
N GLY A 169 -8.16 -4.36 -23.94
CA GLY A 169 -7.31 -5.56 -23.90
C GLY A 169 -6.44 -5.67 -22.65
N THR A 170 -6.65 -4.84 -21.62
CA THR A 170 -5.93 -4.92 -20.34
C THR A 170 -6.74 -5.65 -19.28
N PHE A 171 -6.05 -6.39 -18.42
CA PHE A 171 -6.64 -7.27 -17.42
C PHE A 171 -5.91 -7.13 -16.08
N ARG A 172 -6.61 -7.44 -14.99
CA ARG A 172 -6.00 -7.64 -13.66
C ARG A 172 -6.17 -9.07 -13.25
N LEU A 173 -5.05 -9.76 -13.02
CA LEU A 173 -5.05 -11.10 -12.46
C LEU A 173 -5.48 -11.04 -10.98
N VAL A 174 -6.13 -12.10 -10.51
CA VAL A 174 -6.44 -12.30 -9.09
C VAL A 174 -5.18 -12.25 -8.23
N GLY A 175 -4.05 -12.74 -8.76
CA GLY A 175 -2.71 -12.64 -8.15
C GLY A 175 -2.09 -11.24 -8.16
N GLY A 176 -2.75 -10.23 -8.72
CA GLY A 176 -2.35 -8.82 -8.62
C GLY A 176 -1.55 -8.27 -9.78
N ARG A 177 -0.84 -9.09 -10.55
CA ARG A 177 -0.14 -8.63 -11.76
C ARG A 177 -1.16 -8.16 -12.82
N GLY A 178 -0.83 -7.10 -13.56
CA GLY A 178 -1.58 -6.72 -14.75
C GLY A 178 -1.20 -7.62 -15.92
N ALA A 179 -2.10 -7.78 -16.88
CA ALA A 179 -1.84 -8.57 -18.08
C ALA A 179 -2.54 -7.93 -19.28
N PHE A 180 -2.06 -8.18 -20.50
CA PHE A 180 -2.61 -7.55 -21.70
C PHE A 180 -2.64 -8.48 -22.92
N LEU A 181 -3.59 -8.18 -23.80
CA LEU A 181 -3.74 -8.68 -25.16
C LEU A 181 -3.71 -7.52 -26.14
N ASP A 182 -3.51 -7.82 -27.43
CA ASP A 182 -3.76 -6.84 -28.47
C ASP A 182 -5.26 -6.48 -28.47
N SER A 183 -5.59 -5.21 -28.66
CA SER A 183 -6.98 -4.73 -28.69
C SER A 183 -7.86 -5.39 -29.78
N THR A 184 -7.24 -5.95 -30.81
CA THR A 184 -7.89 -6.69 -31.91
C THR A 184 -8.10 -8.17 -31.62
N ASP A 185 -7.50 -8.70 -30.55
CA ASP A 185 -7.69 -10.10 -30.15
C ASP A 185 -9.15 -10.37 -29.76
N ALA A 186 -9.67 -11.54 -30.13
CA ALA A 186 -11.04 -11.93 -29.84
C ALA A 186 -11.36 -11.94 -28.33
N LEU A 187 -10.36 -12.25 -27.50
CA LEU A 187 -10.50 -12.28 -26.04
C LEU A 187 -10.32 -10.91 -25.39
N ALA A 188 -9.87 -9.88 -26.11
CA ALA A 188 -9.61 -8.55 -25.55
C ALA A 188 -10.86 -7.88 -24.94
N ARG A 189 -12.05 -8.30 -25.36
CA ARG A 189 -13.35 -7.82 -24.87
C ARG A 189 -14.04 -8.77 -23.88
N ALA A 190 -13.49 -9.96 -23.65
CA ALA A 190 -14.07 -10.90 -22.69
C ALA A 190 -14.01 -10.28 -21.28
N PRO A 191 -15.11 -10.31 -20.49
CA PRO A 191 -15.14 -9.66 -19.17
C PRO A 191 -14.18 -10.35 -18.19
N TRP A 192 -14.02 -11.66 -18.34
CA TRP A 192 -13.11 -12.48 -17.56
C TRP A 192 -12.42 -13.52 -18.44
N ILE A 193 -11.16 -13.78 -18.13
CA ILE A 193 -10.35 -14.81 -18.78
C ILE A 193 -9.51 -15.55 -17.73
N VAL A 194 -9.03 -16.74 -18.10
CA VAL A 194 -8.01 -17.47 -17.35
C VAL A 194 -6.75 -17.54 -18.20
N CYS A 195 -5.65 -16.98 -17.71
CA CYS A 195 -4.39 -16.94 -18.46
C CYS A 195 -3.55 -18.18 -18.14
N CYS A 196 -3.30 -19.01 -19.16
CA CYS A 196 -2.49 -20.22 -19.02
C CYS A 196 -1.00 -19.88 -19.14
N THR A 197 -0.67 -19.08 -20.16
CA THR A 197 0.71 -18.72 -20.50
C THR A 197 0.84 -17.20 -20.57
N LEU A 198 1.81 -16.66 -19.84
CA LEU A 198 2.14 -15.25 -19.71
C LEU A 198 3.64 -15.08 -19.98
N ASP A 199 4.09 -13.89 -20.36
CA ASP A 199 5.52 -13.58 -20.30
C ASP A 199 5.99 -13.30 -18.87
N ASP A 200 7.30 -13.44 -18.65
CA ASP A 200 7.94 -13.25 -17.33
C ASP A 200 8.61 -11.87 -17.20
N ARG A 201 8.24 -10.92 -18.07
CA ARG A 201 8.82 -9.56 -18.07
C ARG A 201 8.31 -8.73 -16.89
N PRO A 202 9.13 -7.82 -16.31
CA PRO A 202 8.65 -6.89 -15.30
C PRO A 202 7.47 -6.05 -15.79
N GLY A 203 6.48 -5.81 -14.94
CA GLY A 203 5.28 -5.04 -15.27
C GLY A 203 4.10 -5.89 -15.74
N ASP A 204 3.27 -5.31 -16.60
CA ASP A 204 2.08 -5.98 -17.15
C ASP A 204 2.49 -7.08 -18.13
N ALA A 205 1.91 -8.27 -17.96
CA ALA A 205 2.30 -9.47 -18.67
C ALA A 205 1.61 -9.60 -20.03
N LYS A 206 2.35 -9.93 -21.09
CA LYS A 206 1.72 -10.34 -22.36
C LYS A 206 1.05 -11.70 -22.18
N ILE A 207 -0.21 -11.80 -22.57
CA ILE A 207 -0.96 -13.07 -22.60
C ILE A 207 -0.67 -13.78 -23.92
N PHE A 208 -0.23 -15.04 -23.84
CA PHE A 208 0.00 -15.91 -25.00
C PHE A 208 -1.07 -16.97 -25.18
N SER A 209 -1.71 -17.39 -24.08
CA SER A 209 -2.76 -18.39 -24.13
C SER A 209 -3.75 -18.18 -22.99
N ALA A 210 -5.03 -18.13 -23.31
CA ALA A 210 -6.12 -17.95 -22.36
C ALA A 210 -7.43 -18.61 -22.83
N ALA A 211 -8.39 -18.70 -21.92
CA ALA A 211 -9.78 -19.01 -22.24
C ALA A 211 -10.70 -18.02 -21.51
N PRO A 212 -11.87 -17.65 -22.07
CA PRO A 212 -12.86 -16.90 -21.32
C PRO A 212 -13.48 -17.76 -20.23
N ILE A 213 -13.95 -17.10 -19.18
CA ILE A 213 -14.72 -17.71 -18.10
C ILE A 213 -15.89 -16.79 -17.74
N ASP A 214 -17.05 -17.36 -17.43
CA ASP A 214 -18.22 -16.57 -17.07
C ASP A 214 -18.12 -16.02 -15.64
N GLU A 215 -18.68 -14.84 -15.41
CA GLU A 215 -18.65 -14.20 -14.09
C GLU A 215 -19.34 -15.05 -13.01
N ALA A 216 -20.42 -15.77 -13.37
CA ALA A 216 -21.10 -16.69 -12.47
C ALA A 216 -20.19 -17.86 -12.03
N ASP A 217 -19.35 -18.36 -12.94
CA ASP A 217 -18.39 -19.41 -12.63
C ASP A 217 -17.25 -18.89 -11.76
N VAL A 218 -16.76 -17.68 -12.02
CA VAL A 218 -15.78 -17.02 -11.14
C VAL A 218 -16.37 -16.84 -9.74
N ALA A 219 -17.60 -16.33 -9.63
CA ALA A 219 -18.26 -16.15 -8.33
C ALA A 219 -18.39 -17.47 -7.55
N ARG A 220 -18.70 -18.57 -8.24
CA ARG A 220 -18.81 -19.91 -7.65
C ARG A 220 -17.45 -20.48 -7.23
N LEU A 221 -16.44 -20.39 -8.09
CA LEU A 221 -15.09 -20.94 -7.83
C LEU A 221 -14.37 -20.20 -6.71
N PHE A 222 -14.56 -18.88 -6.62
CA PHE A 222 -13.89 -18.01 -5.66
C PHE A 222 -14.80 -17.57 -4.50
N ALA A 223 -15.90 -18.29 -4.26
CA ALA A 223 -16.84 -17.94 -3.19
C ALA A 223 -16.16 -17.85 -1.81
N ALA A 224 -15.21 -18.76 -1.52
CA ALA A 224 -14.44 -18.76 -0.28
C ALA A 224 -13.29 -17.72 -0.26
N ASP A 225 -12.82 -17.31 -1.44
CA ASP A 225 -11.74 -16.32 -1.60
C ASP A 225 -12.27 -14.87 -1.62
N ARG A 226 -13.59 -14.69 -1.68
CA ARG A 226 -14.24 -13.39 -1.72
C ARG A 226 -14.17 -12.74 -0.35
N THR A 227 -13.56 -11.56 -0.29
CA THR A 227 -13.49 -10.74 0.92
C THR A 227 -14.22 -9.42 0.70
N GLU A 228 -14.89 -8.93 1.74
CA GLU A 228 -15.43 -7.57 1.78
C GLU A 228 -14.68 -6.79 2.84
N GLU A 229 -14.19 -5.61 2.47
CA GLU A 229 -13.48 -4.72 3.38
C GLU A 229 -14.01 -3.29 3.23
N THR A 230 -14.04 -2.57 4.34
CA THR A 230 -14.30 -1.14 4.32
C THR A 230 -13.00 -0.39 4.12
N VAL A 231 -12.89 0.34 3.02
CA VAL A 231 -11.76 1.22 2.71
C VAL A 231 -12.13 2.67 2.97
N CYS A 232 -11.17 3.45 3.50
CA CYS A 232 -11.26 4.89 3.63
C CYS A 232 -10.04 5.49 2.93
N ALA A 233 -10.26 6.45 2.04
CA ALA A 233 -9.19 7.08 1.27
C ALA A 233 -9.41 8.58 1.15
N TRP A 234 -8.31 9.35 1.11
CA TRP A 234 -8.37 10.77 0.82
C TRP A 234 -8.62 11.00 -0.67
N ASP A 235 -9.73 11.68 -1.00
CA ASP A 235 -9.96 12.19 -2.35
C ASP A 235 -9.38 13.61 -2.46
N LYS A 236 -8.23 13.71 -3.15
CA LYS A 236 -7.54 14.98 -3.42
C LYS A 236 -8.42 16.01 -4.15
N ARG A 237 -9.31 15.56 -5.02
CA ARG A 237 -10.12 16.45 -5.87
C ARG A 237 -11.26 17.08 -5.07
N THR A 238 -11.89 16.30 -4.19
CA THR A 238 -13.00 16.80 -3.34
C THR A 238 -12.56 17.23 -1.94
N GLU A 239 -11.28 17.08 -1.62
CA GLU A 239 -10.66 17.41 -0.33
C GLU A 239 -11.42 16.81 0.87
N GLN A 240 -11.78 15.54 0.73
CA GLN A 240 -12.49 14.80 1.76
C GLN A 240 -12.13 13.32 1.74
N VAL A 241 -12.33 12.67 2.86
CA VAL A 241 -12.26 11.22 2.99
C VAL A 241 -13.50 10.61 2.36
N VAL A 242 -13.28 9.71 1.41
CA VAL A 242 -14.31 8.85 0.85
C VAL A 242 -14.19 7.45 1.45
N SER A 243 -15.32 6.87 1.80
CA SER A 243 -15.41 5.52 2.33
C SER A 243 -16.27 4.65 1.44
N ALA A 244 -15.82 3.41 1.22
CA ALA A 244 -16.55 2.44 0.43
C ALA A 244 -16.38 1.02 0.99
N VAL A 245 -17.42 0.20 0.84
CA VAL A 245 -17.31 -1.25 1.00
C VAL A 245 -16.85 -1.81 -0.34
N ARG A 246 -15.68 -2.46 -0.31
CA ARG A 246 -15.03 -3.04 -1.47
C ARG A 246 -15.08 -4.57 -1.37
N ALA A 247 -15.76 -5.17 -2.33
CA ALA A 247 -15.73 -6.62 -2.52
C ALA A 247 -14.59 -6.97 -3.48
N ARG A 248 -13.72 -7.91 -3.10
CA ARG A 248 -12.58 -8.34 -3.92
C ARG A 248 -12.37 -9.86 -3.91
N ILE A 249 -11.72 -10.35 -4.95
CA ILE A 249 -11.10 -11.68 -5.01
C ILE A 249 -9.62 -11.45 -5.26
N GLY A 250 -8.78 -11.77 -4.27
CA GLY A 250 -7.37 -11.38 -4.29
C GLY A 250 -7.22 -9.88 -4.56
N ALA A 251 -6.55 -9.53 -5.64
CA ALA A 251 -6.32 -8.14 -6.06
C ALA A 251 -7.40 -7.57 -7.01
N VAL A 252 -8.38 -8.37 -7.44
CA VAL A 252 -9.45 -7.94 -8.35
C VAL A 252 -10.60 -7.36 -7.56
N VAL A 253 -10.94 -6.09 -7.83
CA VAL A 253 -12.13 -5.44 -7.29
C VAL A 253 -13.37 -5.86 -8.09
N LEU A 254 -14.33 -6.45 -7.39
CA LEU A 254 -15.61 -6.87 -7.97
C LEU A 254 -16.60 -5.72 -8.00
N SER A 255 -16.78 -5.08 -6.85
CA SER A 255 -17.67 -3.94 -6.67
C SER A 255 -17.14 -3.03 -5.57
N GLU A 256 -17.44 -1.75 -5.69
CA GLU A 256 -17.13 -0.74 -4.69
C GLU A 256 -18.39 0.11 -4.49
N LYS A 257 -18.92 0.10 -3.27
CA LYS A 257 -20.16 0.81 -2.92
C LYS A 257 -19.87 1.85 -1.85
N PRO A 258 -20.21 3.13 -2.06
CA PRO A 258 -20.04 4.16 -1.04
C PRO A 258 -20.76 3.78 0.25
N VAL A 259 -20.13 4.05 1.39
CA VAL A 259 -20.70 3.81 2.71
C VAL A 259 -20.57 5.07 3.56
N LEU A 260 -21.60 5.37 4.33
CA LEU A 260 -21.58 6.49 5.26
C LEU A 260 -20.87 6.08 6.56
N PRO A 261 -20.18 7.01 7.23
CA PRO A 261 -19.60 6.76 8.55
C PRO A 261 -20.63 6.23 9.54
N GLN A 262 -20.35 5.06 10.13
CA GLN A 262 -21.13 4.52 11.24
C GLN A 262 -20.51 5.01 12.55
N ALA A 263 -21.30 5.69 13.39
CA ALA A 263 -20.80 6.36 14.60
C ALA A 263 -20.20 5.39 15.64
N ASP A 264 -20.72 4.16 15.71
CA ASP A 264 -20.38 3.21 16.78
C ASP A 264 -19.17 2.31 16.45
N ASP A 265 -18.64 2.35 15.22
CA ASP A 265 -17.50 1.51 14.81
C ASP A 265 -16.17 2.26 15.02
N ALA A 266 -15.50 1.97 16.14
CA ALA A 266 -14.19 2.54 16.46
C ALA A 266 -13.11 2.22 15.41
N ALA A 267 -13.14 1.03 14.80
CA ALA A 267 -12.17 0.67 13.76
C ALA A 267 -12.43 1.43 12.47
N PHE A 268 -13.70 1.70 12.13
CA PHE A 268 -14.07 2.57 11.02
C PHE A 268 -13.59 4.01 11.26
N ARG A 269 -13.83 4.57 12.45
CA ARG A 269 -13.38 5.92 12.82
C ARG A 269 -11.85 6.06 12.75
N ALA A 270 -11.11 5.06 13.20
CA ALA A 270 -9.65 5.03 13.06
C ALA A 270 -9.19 5.06 11.59
N ARG A 271 -9.88 4.33 10.70
CA ARG A 271 -9.59 4.36 9.24
C ARG A 271 -9.90 5.72 8.60
N LEU A 272 -10.98 6.38 9.02
CA LEU A 272 -11.30 7.74 8.58
C LEU A 272 -10.20 8.73 9.01
N ALA A 273 -9.81 8.70 10.28
CA ALA A 273 -8.75 9.55 10.81
C ALA A 273 -7.44 9.32 10.05
N ALA A 274 -7.04 8.07 9.83
CA ALA A 274 -5.84 7.72 9.06
C ALA A 274 -5.89 8.25 7.62
N ALA A 275 -7.04 8.14 6.95
CA ALA A 275 -7.24 8.68 5.61
C ALA A 275 -7.19 10.23 5.59
N LEU A 276 -7.77 10.90 6.59
CA LEU A 276 -7.68 12.35 6.70
C LEU A 276 -6.24 12.82 6.96
N MET A 277 -5.49 12.08 7.78
CA MET A 277 -4.07 12.35 8.04
C MET A 277 -3.21 12.16 6.79
N GLU A 278 -3.56 11.24 5.90
CA GLU A 278 -2.95 11.17 4.57
C GLU A 278 -3.22 12.44 3.75
N GLY A 279 -4.44 12.99 3.83
CA GLY A 279 -4.74 14.30 3.27
C GLY A 279 -3.87 15.43 3.85
N VAL A 280 -3.63 15.42 5.17
CA VAL A 280 -2.72 16.37 5.84
C VAL A 280 -1.28 16.20 5.37
N ARG A 281 -0.77 14.97 5.23
CA ARG A 281 0.57 14.72 4.66
C ARG A 281 0.72 15.31 3.26
N GLN A 282 -0.29 15.11 2.41
CA GLN A 282 -0.26 15.55 1.03
C GLN A 282 -0.40 17.06 0.86
N LYS A 283 -1.24 17.70 1.69
CA LYS A 283 -1.45 19.16 1.64
C LYS A 283 -0.42 19.94 2.45
N GLY A 284 0.29 19.29 3.36
CA GLY A 284 1.30 19.89 4.23
C GLY A 284 0.70 20.50 5.49
N VAL A 285 1.41 20.31 6.60
CA VAL A 285 1.01 20.75 7.94
C VAL A 285 0.93 22.28 8.05
N ALA A 286 1.78 23.00 7.32
CA ALA A 286 1.77 24.47 7.27
C ALA A 286 0.44 25.04 6.75
N ASN A 287 -0.32 24.27 5.96
CA ASN A 287 -1.58 24.71 5.35
C ASN A 287 -2.81 24.37 6.20
N LEU A 288 -2.64 23.77 7.39
CA LEU A 288 -3.77 23.39 8.25
C LEU A 288 -4.64 24.62 8.58
N PRO A 289 -5.97 24.52 8.41
CA PRO A 289 -6.87 25.67 8.62
C PRO A 289 -7.12 25.99 10.10
N CYS A 290 -6.66 25.14 11.04
CA CYS A 290 -6.75 25.36 12.48
C CYS A 290 -5.57 26.13 13.08
N TRP A 291 -4.60 26.56 12.27
CA TRP A 291 -3.56 27.47 12.74
C TRP A 291 -4.15 28.84 13.09
N THR A 292 -3.75 29.36 14.25
CA THR A 292 -3.99 30.73 14.70
C THR A 292 -2.66 31.41 14.94
N LYS A 293 -2.65 32.75 15.11
CA LYS A 293 -1.42 33.49 15.43
C LYS A 293 -0.78 32.98 16.72
N GLU A 294 -1.60 32.66 17.71
CA GLU A 294 -1.17 32.18 19.03
C GLU A 294 -0.56 30.77 18.95
N THR A 295 -1.15 29.88 18.15
CA THR A 295 -0.65 28.51 17.99
C THR A 295 0.57 28.43 17.09
N LEU A 296 0.68 29.30 16.09
CA LEU A 296 1.90 29.49 15.31
C LEU A 296 3.05 29.98 16.20
N GLN A 297 2.79 30.96 17.07
CA GLN A 297 3.79 31.46 18.02
C GLN A 297 4.22 30.39 19.02
N LEU A 298 3.27 29.57 19.50
CA LEU A 298 3.58 28.39 20.31
C LEU A 298 4.49 27.39 19.57
N ALA A 299 4.14 27.02 18.33
CA ALA A 299 4.96 26.13 17.53
C ALA A 299 6.37 26.70 17.29
N ALA A 300 6.49 28.00 17.06
CA ALA A 300 7.78 28.69 16.91
C ALA A 300 8.64 28.60 18.19
N ARG A 301 8.03 28.78 19.37
CA ARG A 301 8.73 28.62 20.66
C ARG A 301 9.24 27.21 20.89
N LEU A 302 8.45 26.19 20.55
CA LEU A 302 8.87 24.78 20.64
C LEU A 302 10.07 24.50 19.74
N ARG A 303 10.00 24.94 18.47
CA ARG A 303 11.11 24.81 17.51
C ARG A 303 12.35 25.57 17.96
N PHE A 304 12.18 26.77 18.53
CA PHE A 304 13.28 27.53 19.12
C PHE A 304 13.97 26.77 20.26
N LEU A 305 13.21 26.23 21.22
CA LEU A 305 13.79 25.44 22.31
C LEU A 305 14.45 24.14 21.81
N HIS A 306 13.92 23.51 20.77
CA HIS A 306 14.59 22.36 20.14
C HIS A 306 15.99 22.73 19.67
N ARG A 307 16.12 23.84 18.91
CA ARG A 307 17.41 24.30 18.39
C ARG A 307 18.42 24.67 19.48
N VAL A 308 17.96 25.28 20.58
CA VAL A 308 18.85 25.86 21.61
C VAL A 308 19.15 24.92 22.76
N LEU A 309 18.15 24.16 23.20
CA LEU A 309 18.21 23.31 24.40
C LEU A 309 18.05 21.82 24.10
N GLY A 310 17.85 21.43 22.84
CA GLY A 310 17.60 20.03 22.48
C GLY A 310 16.25 19.51 22.96
N TRP A 311 15.27 20.40 23.15
CA TRP A 311 13.88 20.01 23.41
C TRP A 311 13.31 19.11 22.32
N PRO A 312 12.22 18.37 22.55
CA PRO A 312 11.60 17.54 21.52
C PRO A 312 11.30 18.33 20.24
N GLU A 313 11.56 17.72 19.08
CA GLU A 313 11.33 18.35 17.79
C GLU A 313 9.85 18.24 17.38
N LEU A 314 9.18 19.38 17.19
CA LEU A 314 7.85 19.44 16.60
C LEU A 314 7.93 19.28 15.08
N SER A 315 8.17 18.04 14.64
CA SER A 315 8.17 17.65 13.23
C SER A 315 6.75 17.52 12.67
N ASP A 316 6.59 17.66 11.35
CA ASP A 316 5.31 17.45 10.67
C ASP A 316 4.71 16.07 10.97
N ALA A 317 5.56 15.01 10.98
CA ALA A 317 5.12 13.66 11.28
C ALA A 317 4.55 13.54 12.69
N SER A 318 5.23 14.10 13.69
CA SER A 318 4.78 14.08 15.09
C SER A 318 3.51 14.90 15.32
N LEU A 319 3.34 16.01 14.59
CA LEU A 319 2.14 16.83 14.68
C LEU A 319 0.95 16.13 14.02
N ILE A 320 1.16 15.43 12.90
CA ILE A 320 0.13 14.59 12.27
C ILE A 320 -0.31 13.46 13.20
N GLU A 321 0.63 12.81 13.89
CA GLU A 321 0.31 11.76 14.85
C GLU A 321 -0.51 12.31 16.03
N ALA A 322 -0.12 13.45 16.59
CA ALA A 322 -0.89 14.11 17.65
C ALA A 322 -2.29 14.54 17.18
N LEU A 323 -2.38 15.13 15.97
CA LEU A 323 -3.64 15.59 15.38
C LEU A 323 -4.64 14.44 15.16
N ALA A 324 -4.17 13.23 14.88
CA ALA A 324 -5.03 12.06 14.64
C ALA A 324 -6.01 11.78 15.80
N GLY A 325 -5.67 12.15 17.04
CA GLY A 325 -6.54 12.00 18.20
C GLY A 325 -7.67 13.05 18.31
N PHE A 326 -7.65 14.10 17.50
CA PHE A 326 -8.55 15.25 17.59
C PHE A 326 -9.49 15.41 16.40
N VAL A 327 -9.47 14.47 15.45
CA VAL A 327 -10.23 14.55 14.20
C VAL A 327 -11.44 13.61 14.15
N ASP A 328 -11.91 13.15 15.31
CA ASP A 328 -13.04 12.25 15.38
C ASP A 328 -14.28 12.86 14.69
N GLY A 329 -14.91 12.07 13.81
CA GLY A 329 -16.05 12.52 13.00
C GLY A 329 -15.74 13.52 11.88
N LEU A 330 -14.48 13.96 11.70
CA LEU A 330 -14.09 14.86 10.62
C LEU A 330 -13.73 14.07 9.37
N THR A 331 -14.27 14.49 8.22
CA THR A 331 -13.97 13.86 6.93
C THR A 331 -13.49 14.84 5.88
N LYS A 332 -13.64 16.16 6.06
CA LYS A 332 -13.28 17.17 5.05
C LYS A 332 -12.10 18.03 5.51
N TRP A 333 -11.27 18.48 4.57
CA TRP A 333 -10.15 19.38 4.85
C TRP A 333 -10.58 20.60 5.65
N ARG A 334 -11.64 21.27 5.17
CA ARG A 334 -12.17 22.49 5.79
C ARG A 334 -12.63 22.29 7.23
N ASP A 335 -13.06 21.08 7.59
CA ASP A 335 -13.60 20.81 8.91
C ASP A 335 -12.48 20.74 9.96
N LEU A 336 -11.22 20.57 9.54
CA LEU A 336 -10.05 20.70 10.41
C LEU A 336 -9.97 22.09 11.06
N ALA A 337 -10.61 23.12 10.49
CA ALA A 337 -10.69 24.45 11.10
C ALA A 337 -11.38 24.44 12.48
N ARG A 338 -12.18 23.40 12.77
CA ARG A 338 -12.88 23.20 14.05
C ARG A 338 -11.97 22.62 15.13
N VAL A 339 -10.79 22.11 14.77
CA VAL A 339 -9.84 21.53 15.73
C VAL A 339 -9.15 22.65 16.51
N ASN A 340 -9.08 22.51 17.83
CA ASN A 340 -8.27 23.40 18.66
C ASN A 340 -6.80 22.99 18.61
N MET A 341 -6.00 23.67 17.77
CA MET A 341 -4.57 23.41 17.63
C MET A 341 -3.79 23.66 18.94
N GLY A 342 -4.31 24.49 19.86
CA GLY A 342 -3.73 24.67 21.18
C GLY A 342 -3.75 23.38 22.00
N ASP A 343 -4.87 22.66 21.97
CA ASP A 343 -5.03 21.38 22.69
C ASP A 343 -4.18 20.28 22.04
N VAL A 344 -4.06 20.26 20.70
CA VAL A 344 -3.19 19.33 19.98
C VAL A 344 -1.73 19.53 20.39
N LEU A 345 -1.25 20.78 20.43
CA LEU A 345 0.12 21.09 20.82
C LEU A 345 0.38 20.84 22.31
N ALA A 346 -0.62 21.06 23.17
CA ALA A 346 -0.53 20.73 24.60
C ALA A 346 -0.48 19.21 24.83
N TYR A 347 -1.31 18.44 24.11
CA TYR A 347 -1.28 16.99 24.13
C TYR A 347 0.07 16.46 23.64
N TRP A 348 0.56 16.95 22.50
CA TRP A 348 1.88 16.60 21.98
C TRP A 348 2.98 16.91 23.00
N LEU A 349 2.98 18.10 23.60
CA LEU A 349 4.01 18.48 24.58
C LEU A 349 4.00 17.56 25.80
N THR A 350 2.81 17.23 26.29
CA THR A 350 2.62 16.32 27.44
C THR A 350 3.09 14.90 27.10
N SER A 351 2.84 14.41 25.89
CA SER A 351 3.31 13.09 25.46
C SER A 351 4.83 13.00 25.34
N GLN A 352 5.51 14.14 25.17
CA GLN A 352 6.97 14.24 25.23
C GLN A 352 7.53 14.43 26.66
N GLY A 353 6.68 14.39 27.70
CA GLY A 353 7.10 14.52 29.10
C GLY A 353 7.36 15.96 29.56
N HIS A 354 6.87 16.95 28.82
CA HIS A 354 7.04 18.37 29.13
C HIS A 354 5.71 19.05 29.45
N THR A 355 5.78 20.19 30.14
CA THR A 355 4.59 20.98 30.47
C THR A 355 4.58 22.34 29.82
N ARG A 356 3.37 22.92 29.68
CA ARG A 356 3.22 24.30 29.21
C ARG A 356 3.96 25.30 30.10
N ARG A 357 4.00 25.06 31.40
CA ARG A 357 4.67 25.93 32.38
C ARG A 357 6.18 25.98 32.16
N GLU A 358 6.81 24.84 31.86
CA GLU A 358 8.24 24.78 31.52
C GLU A 358 8.54 25.57 30.24
N LEU A 359 7.70 25.41 29.21
CA LEU A 359 7.83 26.16 27.97
C LEU A 359 7.66 27.68 28.20
N ASP A 360 6.69 28.09 29.02
CA ASP A 360 6.47 29.51 29.36
C ASP A 360 7.62 30.10 30.21
N ALA A 361 8.29 29.30 31.03
CA ALA A 361 9.47 29.74 31.78
C ALA A 361 10.72 29.89 30.88
N LEU A 362 10.95 28.94 29.98
CA LEU A 362 12.16 28.92 29.14
C LEU A 362 12.06 29.82 27.91
N ALA A 363 10.89 29.91 27.29
CA ALA A 363 10.66 30.75 26.12
C ALA A 363 9.34 31.50 26.33
N PRO A 364 9.26 32.54 27.15
CA PRO A 364 8.01 33.23 27.46
C PRO A 364 7.38 33.85 26.20
N ALA A 365 6.05 33.89 26.13
CA ALA A 365 5.36 34.53 24.99
C ALA A 365 5.44 36.06 25.02
N ARG A 366 5.55 36.63 26.22
CA ARG A 366 5.68 38.07 26.45
C ARG A 366 6.75 38.32 27.49
N MET A 367 7.40 39.47 27.40
CA MET A 367 8.27 39.99 28.45
C MET A 367 7.71 41.29 29.00
N GLU A 368 7.82 41.44 30.31
CA GLU A 368 7.56 42.71 30.98
C GLU A 368 8.79 43.61 30.86
N VAL A 369 8.57 44.88 30.52
CA VAL A 369 9.59 45.94 30.54
C VAL A 369 9.32 46.90 31.70
N PRO A 370 10.30 47.72 32.15
CA PRO A 370 10.16 48.55 33.35
C PRO A 370 8.96 49.50 33.38
N SER A 371 8.41 49.87 32.23
CA SER A 371 7.16 50.64 32.14
C SER A 371 5.91 49.87 32.60
N GLY A 372 6.00 48.56 32.86
CA GLY A 372 4.88 47.63 33.07
C GLY A 372 4.26 47.09 31.78
N SER A 373 4.74 47.53 30.60
CA SER A 373 4.27 47.03 29.31
C SER A 373 4.69 45.57 29.10
N HIS A 374 3.83 44.79 28.44
CA HIS A 374 4.07 43.38 28.13
C HIS A 374 4.26 43.18 26.64
N LEU A 375 5.52 43.16 26.19
CA LEU A 375 5.92 43.08 24.80
C LEU A 375 5.90 41.63 24.31
N VAL A 376 5.43 41.39 23.09
CA VAL A 376 5.38 40.05 22.48
C VAL A 376 6.77 39.68 21.97
N ILE A 377 7.23 38.48 22.31
CA ILE A 377 8.48 37.94 21.77
C ILE A 377 8.16 37.06 20.56
N HIS A 378 8.83 37.35 19.45
CA HIS A 378 8.75 36.61 18.20
C HIS A 378 9.88 35.57 18.11
N TYR A 379 9.54 34.35 17.71
CA TYR A 379 10.46 33.20 17.70
C TYR A 379 10.57 32.54 16.32
N GLU A 380 10.00 33.13 15.26
CA GLU A 380 10.02 32.50 13.92
C GLU A 380 11.43 32.48 13.29
N GLY A 381 12.29 33.42 13.64
CA GLY A 381 13.67 33.52 13.15
C GLY A 381 14.68 32.67 13.93
N ASP A 382 15.97 32.87 13.66
CA ASP A 382 17.06 32.17 14.35
C ASP A 382 17.20 32.63 15.81
N GLU A 383 17.04 33.93 16.04
CA GLU A 383 17.09 34.57 17.35
C GLU A 383 15.70 35.08 17.77
N PRO A 384 15.37 35.08 19.07
CA PRO A 384 14.13 35.66 19.56
C PRO A 384 14.19 37.19 19.46
N THR A 385 13.13 37.80 18.95
CA THR A 385 13.09 39.26 18.72
C THR A 385 11.93 39.92 19.44
N VAL A 386 12.09 41.19 19.78
CA VAL A 386 11.03 42.02 20.37
C VAL A 386 11.09 43.43 19.79
N GLU A 387 9.93 44.02 19.54
CA GLU A 387 9.79 45.43 19.21
C GLU A 387 9.39 46.20 20.48
N ALA A 388 10.18 47.20 20.85
CA ALA A 388 9.98 47.96 22.08
C ALA A 388 10.12 49.46 21.80
N LYS A 389 9.19 50.30 22.27
CA LYS A 389 9.44 51.74 22.22
C LYS A 389 10.59 52.06 23.18
N LEU A 390 11.50 52.92 22.74
CA LEU A 390 12.71 53.26 23.49
C LEU A 390 12.39 53.73 24.92
N GLN A 391 11.33 54.52 25.10
CA GLN A 391 10.92 54.99 26.42
C GLN A 391 10.40 53.89 27.36
N GLU A 392 9.88 52.77 26.83
CA GLU A 392 9.40 51.64 27.64
C GLU A 392 10.57 50.84 28.24
N CYS A 393 11.77 50.98 27.66
CA CYS A 393 12.97 50.29 28.09
C CYS A 393 13.79 51.07 29.13
N PHE A 394 13.38 52.27 29.54
CA PHE A 394 14.13 53.04 30.55
C PHE A 394 14.16 52.30 31.89
N GLY A 395 15.37 52.06 32.40
CA GLY A 395 15.60 51.23 33.59
C GLY A 395 15.97 49.77 33.28
N LEU A 396 15.84 49.33 32.03
CA LEU A 396 16.28 48.01 31.58
C LEU A 396 17.76 48.10 31.16
N MET A 397 18.66 47.82 32.10
CA MET A 397 20.10 48.02 31.91
C MET A 397 20.78 46.91 31.11
N GLU A 398 20.27 45.68 31.21
CA GLU A 398 20.81 44.51 30.52
C GLU A 398 19.82 43.97 29.49
N THR A 399 20.34 43.34 28.43
CA THR A 399 19.49 42.66 27.45
C THR A 399 18.78 41.47 28.12
N PRO A 400 17.44 41.40 28.08
CA PRO A 400 16.70 40.23 28.52
C PRO A 400 17.17 38.96 27.81
N ARG A 401 17.24 37.86 28.54
CA ARG A 401 17.67 36.56 28.01
C ARG A 401 16.58 35.52 28.23
N VAL A 402 16.43 34.65 27.24
CA VAL A 402 15.54 33.47 27.26
C VAL A 402 16.37 32.19 27.17
N ALA A 403 15.70 31.04 27.20
CA ALA A 403 16.30 29.72 27.23
C ALA A 403 17.30 29.56 28.39
N ASP A 404 16.84 29.90 29.60
CA ASP A 404 17.64 29.83 30.84
C ASP A 404 18.92 30.69 30.76
N GLY A 405 18.78 31.93 30.30
CA GLY A 405 19.86 32.91 30.20
C GLY A 405 20.79 32.76 28.98
N ARG A 406 20.63 31.71 28.17
CA ARG A 406 21.57 31.39 27.07
C ARG A 406 21.46 32.34 25.88
N VAL A 407 20.25 32.76 25.53
CA VAL A 407 19.99 33.51 24.30
C VAL A 407 19.49 34.91 24.60
N PRO A 408 20.20 35.98 24.20
CA PRO A 408 19.71 37.34 24.32
C PRO A 408 18.53 37.58 23.37
N VAL A 409 17.53 38.33 23.82
CA VAL A 409 16.42 38.79 22.97
C VAL A 409 16.91 39.98 22.15
N VAL A 410 16.83 39.88 20.82
CA VAL A 410 17.18 40.97 19.91
C VAL A 410 16.09 42.03 19.98
N MET A 411 16.46 43.23 20.40
CA MET A 411 15.53 44.33 20.59
C MET A 411 15.60 45.30 19.41
N THR A 412 14.47 45.46 18.72
CA THR A 412 14.24 46.55 17.78
C THR A 412 13.65 47.72 18.57
N LEU A 413 14.50 48.70 18.88
CA LEU A 413 14.13 49.91 19.61
C LEU A 413 13.44 50.89 18.67
N LEU A 414 12.22 51.28 19.03
CA LEU A 414 11.34 52.13 18.23
C LEU A 414 11.26 53.55 18.81
N SER A 415 11.08 54.53 17.94
CA SER A 415 10.70 55.89 18.33
C SER A 415 9.25 55.94 18.86
N PRO A 416 8.81 57.05 19.48
CA PRO A 416 7.41 57.24 19.84
C PRO A 416 6.44 57.07 18.65
N ALA A 417 6.90 57.39 17.44
CA ALA A 417 6.17 57.21 16.19
C ALA A 417 6.33 55.82 15.55
N GLN A 418 6.80 54.82 16.31
CA GLN A 418 7.01 53.43 15.88
C GLN A 418 7.96 53.24 14.69
N ARG A 419 8.94 54.13 14.53
CA ARG A 419 10.01 53.96 13.53
C ARG A 419 11.20 53.23 14.16
N PRO A 420 11.78 52.22 13.50
CA PRO A 420 13.01 51.58 13.97
C PRO A 420 14.14 52.59 14.10
N ILE A 421 14.77 52.62 15.27
CA ILE A 421 15.93 53.46 15.57
C ILE A 421 17.19 52.59 15.56
N GLN A 422 17.17 51.49 16.31
CA GLN A 422 18.31 50.62 16.52
C GLN A 422 17.83 49.18 16.68
N ILE A 423 18.57 48.24 16.11
CA ILE A 423 18.44 46.81 16.42
C ILE A 423 19.67 46.44 17.25
N THR A 424 19.48 45.87 18.44
CA THR A 424 20.59 45.50 19.32
C THR A 424 20.34 44.19 20.06
N LYS A 425 21.44 43.44 20.28
CA LYS A 425 21.52 42.32 21.22
C LYS A 425 22.34 42.65 22.47
N ASP A 426 22.93 43.85 22.50
CA ASP A 426 23.67 44.42 23.63
C ASP A 426 23.04 45.78 24.01
N LEU A 427 22.02 45.71 24.85
CA LEU A 427 21.32 46.88 25.34
C LEU A 427 22.21 47.74 26.25
N ALA A 428 23.11 47.11 27.02
CA ALA A 428 24.07 47.82 27.87
C ALA A 428 25.07 48.65 27.04
N GLY A 429 25.58 48.08 25.93
CA GLY A 429 26.38 48.80 24.94
C GLY A 429 25.61 49.95 24.29
N PHE A 430 24.35 49.72 23.91
CA PHE A 430 23.48 50.77 23.37
C PHE A 430 23.32 51.95 24.34
N TRP A 431 23.08 51.71 25.63
CA TRP A 431 22.93 52.80 26.61
C TRP A 431 24.22 53.61 26.81
N ARG A 432 25.38 52.95 26.78
CA ARG A 432 26.68 53.62 26.96
C ARG A 432 27.05 54.51 25.78
N GLU A 433 26.84 54.03 24.55
CA GLU A 433 27.40 54.66 23.35
C GLU A 433 26.32 55.07 22.33
N GLY A 434 25.36 54.18 22.03
CA GLY A 434 24.37 54.39 20.98
C GLY A 434 23.28 55.42 21.31
N TYR A 435 22.81 55.46 22.56
CA TYR A 435 21.70 56.33 22.96
C TYR A 435 22.02 57.83 22.79
N GLN A 436 23.27 58.23 22.95
CA GLN A 436 23.71 59.62 22.80
C GLN A 436 23.54 60.15 21.36
N LEU A 437 23.57 59.26 20.37
CA LEU A 437 23.35 59.60 18.96
C LEU A 437 21.87 59.75 18.62
N VAL A 438 20.99 59.12 19.39
CA VAL A 438 19.53 59.05 19.17
C VAL A 438 18.79 60.15 19.94
N ARG A 439 19.31 60.60 21.08
CA ARG A 439 18.68 61.63 21.91
C ARG A 439 18.79 63.05 21.31
N LYS A 440 19.69 63.27 20.36
CA LYS A 440 19.82 64.53 19.61
C LYS A 440 18.65 64.69 18.65
#